data_AF-Q21641-F1
#
_entry.id   AF-Q21641-F1
#
_cell.length_a   1.000
_cell.length_b   1.000
_cell.length_c   1.000
_cell.angle_alpha   90.00
_cell.angle_beta   90.00
_cell.angle_gamma   90.00
#
_symmetry.space_group_name_H-M   'P 1'
#
loop_
_entity.id
_entity.type
_entity.pdbx_description
1 polymer ?
#
loop_
_entity_poly.entity_id
_entity_poly.type
_entity_poly.pdbx_seq_one_letter_code
_entity_poly.pdbx_strand_id
1 'polypeptide(L)'
;MSRRTEYDDPIEIVRMARLAVKEANMRAARMQGQTTQQLMQRVKDLKYWSGEIDRELADVKEEHDDLLRCYRRLQLCLDITGRSSRCNESCLAVRRKKVQVGDHTSDRVDMELHKEKELMTDTMKQMKEIGERVERQLEVNQSARKNLLRDLTLKQEAISLDHKSVAIGADGTKTVIRTPDGDRLDFREGAPLQRMSEYSEWIENTGNNLNYAARARVHSRKIGQKLCQSIREMAHQLRTEAIAVEALLKDSVRNWQEWKDNLHSQVNGKDKEIKNADGAIEEISFSLRQKSGPLQVALSRQNQRGLRPGIELCNDKAQHALHQELMMLKGTFLSLENQLDKAKESRKKLDNDRDKLQRKLDICDHNLTIDNEILRQIRTSYPHEIQLSGFLLSETKEHR
;
A
#
# COMPACT_ATOMS: atom_id res chain seq x y z
N MET A 1 -93.53 -6.15 -64.67
CA MET A 1 -94.27 -5.40 -63.64
C MET A 1 -93.35 -5.18 -62.46
N SER A 2 -92.84 -3.95 -62.32
CA SER A 2 -91.93 -3.55 -61.25
C SER A 2 -92.46 -3.98 -59.91
N ARG A 3 -91.66 -4.71 -59.14
CA ARG A 3 -91.87 -4.86 -57.70
C ARG A 3 -92.03 -3.44 -57.18
N ARG A 4 -93.27 -3.11 -56.81
CA ARG A 4 -93.57 -1.89 -56.07
C ARG A 4 -92.59 -1.92 -54.93
N THR A 5 -91.63 -1.01 -55.01
CA THR A 5 -90.81 -0.54 -53.90
C THR A 5 -91.79 -0.42 -52.75
N GLU A 6 -91.69 -1.33 -51.78
CA GLU A 6 -92.41 -1.18 -50.52
C GLU A 6 -92.12 0.25 -50.09
N TYR A 7 -93.15 1.09 -50.18
CA TYR A 7 -93.14 2.38 -49.55
C TYR A 7 -93.00 2.04 -48.08
N ASP A 8 -91.78 2.15 -47.56
CA ASP A 8 -91.51 2.00 -46.15
C ASP A 8 -92.51 2.93 -45.44
N ASP A 9 -93.47 2.33 -44.74
CA ASP A 9 -94.46 3.05 -43.95
C ASP A 9 -93.70 4.10 -43.10
N PRO A 10 -94.05 5.40 -43.17
CA PRO A 10 -93.39 6.42 -42.36
C PRO A 10 -93.29 6.03 -40.87
N ILE A 11 -94.26 5.27 -40.35
CA ILE A 11 -94.23 4.73 -38.99
C ILE A 11 -93.10 3.69 -38.83
N GLU A 12 -92.91 2.81 -39.80
CA GLU A 12 -91.82 1.83 -39.82
C GLU A 12 -90.44 2.49 -39.95
N ILE A 13 -90.29 3.52 -40.79
CA ILE A 13 -89.05 4.30 -40.90
C ILE A 13 -88.68 4.91 -39.53
N VAL A 14 -89.64 5.56 -38.87
CA VAL A 14 -89.42 6.16 -37.54
C VAL A 14 -89.12 5.10 -36.48
N ARG A 15 -89.79 3.94 -36.55
CA ARG A 15 -89.53 2.81 -35.65
C ARG A 15 -88.10 2.29 -35.83
N MET A 16 -87.68 2.05 -37.06
CA MET A 16 -86.33 1.58 -37.39
C MET A 16 -85.27 2.60 -36.99
N ALA A 17 -85.50 3.90 -37.23
CA ALA A 17 -84.61 4.96 -36.78
C ALA A 17 -84.46 4.97 -35.24
N ARG A 18 -85.56 4.87 -34.48
CA ARG A 18 -85.51 4.81 -33.02
C ARG A 18 -84.78 3.57 -32.51
N LEU A 19 -84.99 2.41 -33.14
CA LEU A 19 -84.27 1.18 -32.81
C LEU A 19 -82.77 1.30 -33.11
N ALA A 20 -82.41 1.84 -34.27
CA ALA A 20 -81.02 2.08 -34.66
C ALA A 20 -80.32 3.05 -33.70
N VAL A 21 -80.99 4.13 -33.28
CA VAL A 21 -80.46 5.06 -32.27
C VAL A 21 -80.25 4.37 -30.93
N LYS A 22 -81.23 3.57 -30.48
CA LYS A 22 -81.11 2.82 -29.22
C LYS A 22 -79.96 1.82 -29.28
N GLU A 23 -79.84 1.08 -30.38
CA GLU A 23 -78.77 0.10 -30.59
C GLU A 23 -77.41 0.78 -30.65
N ALA A 24 -77.28 1.88 -31.39
CA ALA A 24 -76.06 2.66 -31.48
C ALA A 24 -75.62 3.20 -30.11
N ASN A 25 -76.55 3.74 -29.32
CA ASN A 25 -76.27 4.22 -27.96
C ASN A 25 -75.85 3.09 -27.03
N MET A 26 -76.53 1.94 -27.07
CA MET A 26 -76.16 0.77 -26.26
C MET A 26 -74.79 0.22 -26.66
N ARG A 27 -74.49 0.19 -27.97
CA ARG A 27 -73.19 -0.23 -28.50
C ARG A 27 -72.09 0.74 -28.07
N ALA A 28 -72.30 2.04 -28.21
CA ALA A 28 -71.35 3.07 -27.80
C ALA A 28 -71.05 3.00 -26.30
N ALA A 29 -72.07 2.92 -25.46
CA ALA A 29 -71.90 2.80 -24.01
C ALA A 29 -71.15 1.51 -23.62
N ARG A 30 -71.45 0.38 -24.28
CA ARG A 30 -70.73 -0.89 -24.06
C ARG A 30 -69.26 -0.77 -24.47
N MET A 31 -68.99 -0.22 -25.64
CA MET A 31 -67.62 -0.02 -26.13
C MET A 31 -66.82 0.91 -25.21
N GLN A 32 -67.42 2.03 -24.79
CA GLN A 32 -66.78 2.96 -23.86
C GLN A 32 -66.48 2.29 -22.51
N GLY A 33 -67.41 1.49 -21.98
CA GLY A 33 -67.18 0.69 -20.77
C GLY A 33 -66.03 -0.30 -20.92
N GLN A 34 -65.97 -1.01 -22.05
CA GLN A 34 -64.86 -1.94 -22.36
C GLN A 34 -63.52 -1.21 -22.48
N THR A 35 -63.45 -0.10 -23.23
CA THR A 35 -62.22 0.69 -23.36
C THR A 35 -61.76 1.24 -22.02
N THR A 36 -62.69 1.72 -21.18
CA THR A 36 -62.38 2.19 -19.82
C THR A 36 -61.75 1.07 -18.97
N GLN A 37 -62.27 -0.16 -19.06
CA GLN A 37 -61.68 -1.31 -18.39
C GLN A 37 -60.27 -1.64 -18.90
N GLN A 38 -60.04 -1.57 -20.22
CA GLN A 38 -58.71 -1.79 -20.81
C GLN A 38 -57.71 -0.71 -20.37
N LEU A 39 -58.10 0.56 -20.29
CA LEU A 39 -57.26 1.63 -19.75
C LEU A 39 -56.92 1.40 -18.27
N MET A 40 -57.90 0.98 -17.46
CA MET A 40 -57.63 0.63 -16.06
C MET A 40 -56.68 -0.57 -15.93
N GLN A 41 -56.79 -1.56 -16.82
CA GLN A 41 -55.86 -2.69 -16.87
C GLN A 41 -54.45 -2.21 -17.24
N ARG A 42 -54.32 -1.33 -18.23
CA ARG A 42 -53.05 -0.73 -18.62
C ARG A 42 -52.37 0.02 -17.47
N VAL A 43 -53.14 0.75 -16.67
CA VAL A 43 -52.65 1.41 -15.45
C VAL A 43 -52.11 0.40 -14.43
N LYS A 44 -52.77 -0.76 -14.26
CA LYS A 44 -52.26 -1.82 -13.37
C LYS A 44 -50.93 -2.36 -13.87
N ASP A 45 -50.80 -2.61 -15.18
CA ASP A 45 -49.55 -3.08 -15.76
C ASP A 45 -48.43 -2.06 -15.56
N LEU A 46 -48.70 -0.77 -15.83
CA LEU A 46 -47.75 0.31 -15.60
C LEU A 46 -47.30 0.38 -14.13
N LYS A 47 -48.24 0.27 -13.17
CA LYS A 47 -47.93 0.27 -11.73
C LYS A 47 -47.12 -0.96 -11.33
N TYR A 48 -47.44 -2.13 -11.85
CA TYR A 48 -46.67 -3.35 -11.63
C TYR A 48 -45.21 -3.16 -12.06
N TRP A 49 -44.98 -2.76 -13.31
CA TRP A 49 -43.62 -2.56 -13.82
C TRP A 49 -42.89 -1.39 -13.13
N SER A 50 -43.61 -0.36 -12.69
CA SER A 50 -43.03 0.71 -11.87
C SER A 50 -42.52 0.15 -10.53
N GLY A 51 -43.29 -0.72 -9.88
CA GLY A 51 -42.86 -1.42 -8.66
C GLY A 51 -41.64 -2.32 -8.88
N GLU A 52 -41.55 -3.02 -10.01
CA GLU A 52 -40.34 -3.79 -10.37
C GLU A 52 -39.11 -2.88 -10.50
N ILE A 53 -39.27 -1.73 -11.17
CA ILE A 53 -38.20 -0.74 -11.33
C ILE A 53 -37.78 -0.15 -9.98
N ASP A 54 -38.72 0.21 -9.11
CA ASP A 54 -38.43 0.75 -7.78
C ASP A 54 -37.63 -0.24 -6.92
N ARG A 55 -37.98 -1.53 -6.96
CA ARG A 55 -37.23 -2.58 -6.27
C ARG A 55 -35.81 -2.70 -6.81
N GLU A 56 -35.65 -2.76 -8.13
CA GLU A 56 -34.32 -2.85 -8.74
C GLU A 56 -33.48 -1.58 -8.51
N LEU A 57 -34.09 -0.39 -8.45
CA LEU A 57 -33.41 0.86 -8.08
C LEU A 57 -32.84 0.81 -6.67
N ALA A 58 -33.58 0.23 -5.71
CA ALA A 58 -33.10 0.05 -4.34
C ALA A 58 -31.91 -0.92 -4.30
N ASP A 59 -32.02 -2.08 -4.96
CA ASP A 59 -30.96 -3.07 -5.05
C ASP A 59 -29.68 -2.53 -5.71
N VAL A 60 -29.81 -1.77 -6.81
CA VAL A 60 -28.66 -1.15 -7.50
C VAL A 60 -28.00 -0.12 -6.60
N LYS A 61 -28.77 0.63 -5.82
CA LYS A 61 -28.25 1.61 -4.88
C LYS A 61 -27.44 0.93 -3.77
N GLU A 62 -27.98 -0.12 -3.15
CA GLU A 62 -27.28 -0.87 -2.10
C GLU A 62 -25.95 -1.42 -2.60
N GLU A 63 -25.95 -2.12 -3.74
CA GLU A 63 -24.73 -2.69 -4.31
C GLU A 63 -23.73 -1.60 -4.75
N HIS A 64 -24.20 -0.44 -5.23
CA HIS A 64 -23.35 0.70 -5.55
C HIS A 64 -22.68 1.29 -4.28
N ASP A 65 -23.44 1.47 -3.21
CA ASP A 65 -22.95 2.00 -1.94
C ASP A 65 -21.95 1.02 -1.28
N ASP A 66 -22.19 -0.29 -1.41
CA ASP A 66 -21.28 -1.35 -0.96
C ASP A 66 -19.95 -1.34 -1.71
N LEU A 67 -20.02 -1.21 -3.03
CA LEU A 67 -18.83 -1.11 -3.87
C LEU A 67 -18.05 0.18 -3.58
N LEU A 68 -18.73 1.31 -3.33
CA LEU A 68 -18.09 2.55 -2.89
C LEU A 68 -17.35 2.40 -1.56
N ARG A 69 -17.92 1.68 -0.58
CA ARG A 69 -17.23 1.42 0.69
C ARG A 69 -15.96 0.61 0.46
N CYS A 70 -16.02 -0.43 -0.37
CA CYS A 70 -14.83 -1.21 -0.73
C CYS A 70 -13.79 -0.35 -1.46
N TYR A 71 -14.23 0.55 -2.35
CA TYR A 71 -13.35 1.46 -3.09
C TYR A 71 -12.60 2.43 -2.17
N ARG A 72 -13.31 3.06 -1.22
CA ARG A 72 -12.67 3.94 -0.22
C ARG A 72 -11.64 3.19 0.62
N ARG A 73 -11.93 1.94 1.00
CA ARG A 73 -10.97 1.10 1.72
C ARG A 73 -9.72 0.82 0.87
N LEU A 74 -9.88 0.52 -0.42
CA LEU A 74 -8.74 0.33 -1.33
C LEU A 74 -7.85 1.57 -1.40
N GLN A 75 -8.44 2.75 -1.52
CA GLN A 75 -7.69 4.02 -1.52
C GLN A 75 -6.91 4.22 -0.22
N LEU A 76 -7.52 3.90 0.91
CA LEU A 76 -6.85 3.92 2.20
C LEU A 76 -5.65 2.95 2.27
N CYS A 77 -5.82 1.74 1.75
CA CYS A 77 -4.73 0.76 1.66
C CYS A 77 -3.58 1.28 0.79
N LEU A 78 -3.90 1.96 -0.32
CA LEU A 78 -2.92 2.54 -1.24
C LEU A 78 -2.10 3.65 -0.55
N ASP A 79 -2.77 4.53 0.20
CA ASP A 79 -2.11 5.59 0.97
C ASP A 79 -1.19 5.03 2.05
N ILE A 80 -1.65 4.03 2.81
CA ILE A 80 -0.86 3.37 3.85
C ILE A 80 0.34 2.67 3.23
N THR A 81 0.16 1.94 2.13
CA THR A 81 1.27 1.28 1.41
C THR A 81 2.29 2.31 0.90
N GLY A 82 1.83 3.47 0.44
CA GLY A 82 2.71 4.59 0.07
C GLY A 82 3.53 5.11 1.25
N ARG A 83 2.98 5.17 2.47
CA ARG A 83 3.73 5.51 3.69
C ARG A 83 4.74 4.43 4.05
N SER A 84 4.36 3.15 3.95
CA SER A 84 5.28 2.01 4.14
C SER A 84 6.46 2.07 3.18
N SER A 85 6.23 2.46 1.92
CA SER A 85 7.28 2.64 0.93
C SER A 85 8.31 3.69 1.35
N ARG A 86 7.88 4.83 1.90
CA ARG A 86 8.80 5.85 2.44
C ARG A 86 9.59 5.36 3.65
N CYS A 87 8.99 4.52 4.49
CA CYS A 87 9.69 3.86 5.60
C CYS A 87 10.82 2.97 5.05
N ASN A 88 10.54 2.11 4.08
CA ASN A 88 11.56 1.28 3.41
C ASN A 88 12.67 2.12 2.76
N GLU A 89 12.31 3.17 2.03
CA GLU A 89 13.29 4.07 1.39
C GLU A 89 14.20 4.77 2.41
N SER A 90 13.63 5.16 3.55
CA SER A 90 14.40 5.72 4.67
C SER A 90 15.38 4.70 5.25
N CYS A 91 14.97 3.43 5.38
CA CYS A 91 15.87 2.35 5.79
C CYS A 91 17.03 2.19 4.80
N LEU A 92 16.75 2.09 3.50
CA LEU A 92 17.78 1.99 2.47
C LEU A 92 18.73 3.21 2.46
N ALA A 93 18.18 4.42 2.65
CA ALA A 93 18.97 5.64 2.70
C ALA A 93 19.92 5.70 3.90
N VAL A 94 19.47 5.22 5.06
CA VAL A 94 20.31 5.11 6.25
C VAL A 94 21.38 4.04 6.07
N ARG A 95 21.04 2.89 5.49
CA ARG A 95 22.00 1.80 5.25
C ARG A 95 23.12 2.17 4.31
N ARG A 96 22.87 3.03 3.31
CA ARG A 96 23.93 3.61 2.46
C ARG A 96 24.99 4.41 3.23
N LYS A 97 24.72 4.83 4.47
CA LYS A 97 25.68 5.54 5.35
C LYS A 97 26.53 4.60 6.19
N LYS A 98 26.31 3.28 6.12
CA LYS A 98 27.14 2.27 6.79
C LYS A 98 28.53 2.22 6.14
N VAL A 99 29.53 1.93 6.95
CA VAL A 99 30.87 1.62 6.45
C VAL A 99 30.85 0.18 5.97
N GLN A 100 31.18 -0.04 4.69
CA GLN A 100 31.22 -1.37 4.12
C GLN A 100 32.37 -2.18 4.72
N VAL A 101 31.99 -3.19 5.50
CA VAL A 101 32.83 -4.32 5.87
C VAL A 101 32.28 -5.48 5.04
N GLY A 102 33.12 -6.30 4.41
CA GLY A 102 32.68 -7.43 3.58
C GLY A 102 31.92 -8.49 4.38
N ASP A 103 30.68 -8.17 4.77
CA ASP A 103 29.79 -8.93 5.63
C ASP A 103 28.53 -9.34 4.87
N HIS A 104 28.37 -10.64 4.72
CA HIS A 104 27.24 -11.29 4.08
C HIS A 104 25.89 -10.94 4.74
N THR A 105 25.86 -10.62 6.04
CA THR A 105 24.61 -10.27 6.74
C THR A 105 24.10 -8.92 6.32
N SER A 106 25.00 -7.93 6.21
CA SER A 106 24.67 -6.62 5.68
C SER A 106 24.05 -6.74 4.29
N ASP A 107 24.65 -7.53 3.40
CA ASP A 107 24.13 -7.74 2.05
C ASP A 107 22.72 -8.35 2.06
N ARG A 108 22.46 -9.32 2.94
CA ARG A 108 21.12 -9.95 3.08
C ARG A 108 20.03 -8.96 3.49
N VAL A 109 20.32 -8.04 4.41
CA VAL A 109 19.34 -7.02 4.81
C VAL A 109 19.04 -6.06 3.66
N ASP A 110 20.07 -5.65 2.90
CA ASP A 110 19.87 -4.78 1.73
C ASP A 110 19.04 -5.49 0.65
N MET A 111 19.32 -6.77 0.38
CA MET A 111 18.53 -7.59 -0.53
C MET A 111 17.05 -7.68 -0.11
N GLU A 112 16.78 -7.97 1.17
CA GLU A 112 15.40 -8.09 1.65
C GLU A 112 14.67 -6.74 1.65
N LEU A 113 15.34 -5.64 1.97
CA LEU A 113 14.75 -4.30 1.84
C LEU A 113 14.44 -3.96 0.38
N HIS A 114 15.27 -4.37 -0.57
CA HIS A 114 14.98 -4.21 -1.99
C HIS A 114 13.79 -5.06 -2.44
N LYS A 115 13.71 -6.32 -1.98
CA LYS A 115 12.57 -7.20 -2.22
C LYS A 115 11.27 -6.64 -1.64
N GLU A 116 11.32 -6.08 -0.43
CA GLU A 116 10.19 -5.36 0.18
C GLU A 116 9.76 -4.15 -0.67
N LYS A 117 10.72 -3.39 -1.22
CA LYS A 117 10.42 -2.25 -2.10
C LYS A 117 9.73 -2.67 -3.39
N GLU A 118 10.20 -3.74 -4.02
CA GLU A 118 9.61 -4.31 -5.23
C GLU A 118 8.19 -4.78 -4.96
N LEU A 119 7.98 -5.54 -3.88
CA LEU A 119 6.66 -5.99 -3.44
C LEU A 119 5.70 -4.81 -3.22
N MET A 120 6.15 -3.74 -2.57
CA MET A 120 5.34 -2.52 -2.39
C MET A 120 4.96 -1.88 -3.72
N THR A 121 5.90 -1.79 -4.66
CA THR A 121 5.67 -1.19 -5.98
C THR A 121 4.62 -1.99 -6.77
N ASP A 122 4.77 -3.31 -6.79
CA ASP A 122 3.84 -4.21 -7.46
C ASP A 122 2.46 -4.20 -6.80
N THR A 123 2.43 -4.20 -5.47
CA THR A 123 1.18 -4.13 -4.70
C THR A 123 0.43 -2.83 -5.00
N MET A 124 1.12 -1.68 -4.98
CA MET A 124 0.50 -0.39 -5.30
C MET A 124 -0.02 -0.34 -6.75
N LYS A 125 0.71 -0.95 -7.69
CA LYS A 125 0.26 -1.08 -9.08
C LYS A 125 -1.02 -1.91 -9.17
N GLN A 126 -1.05 -3.08 -8.54
CA GLN A 126 -2.24 -3.94 -8.50
C GLN A 126 -3.44 -3.23 -7.85
N MET A 127 -3.23 -2.50 -6.76
CA MET A 127 -4.28 -1.71 -6.11
C MET A 127 -4.87 -0.66 -7.07
N LYS A 128 -4.03 0.06 -7.83
CA LYS A 128 -4.49 1.05 -8.83
C LYS A 128 -5.30 0.40 -9.96
N GLU A 129 -4.81 -0.71 -10.52
CA GLU A 129 -5.51 -1.45 -11.58
C GLU A 129 -6.87 -1.99 -11.11
N ILE A 130 -6.96 -2.47 -9.87
CA ILE A 130 -8.24 -2.86 -9.28
C ILE A 130 -9.14 -1.63 -9.09
N GLY A 131 -8.58 -0.49 -8.66
CA GLY A 131 -9.30 0.77 -8.50
C GLY A 131 -9.99 1.22 -9.80
N GLU A 132 -9.27 1.23 -10.92
CA GLU A 132 -9.83 1.57 -12.24
C GLU A 132 -10.96 0.63 -12.68
N ARG A 133 -10.91 -0.64 -12.27
CA ARG A 133 -12.00 -1.59 -12.54
C ARG A 133 -13.23 -1.30 -11.68
N VAL A 134 -13.03 -0.87 -10.44
CA VAL A 134 -14.12 -0.45 -9.56
C VAL A 134 -14.77 0.84 -10.05
N GLU A 135 -13.99 1.84 -10.45
CA GLU A 135 -14.51 3.11 -11.00
C GLU A 135 -15.40 2.89 -12.22
N ARG A 136 -14.92 2.10 -13.20
CA ARG A 136 -15.73 1.72 -14.36
C ARG A 136 -17.02 1.00 -13.96
N GLN A 137 -16.98 0.13 -12.96
CA GLN A 137 -18.18 -0.54 -12.49
C GLN A 137 -19.15 0.42 -11.78
N LEU A 138 -18.65 1.40 -11.05
CA LEU A 138 -19.48 2.45 -10.42
C LEU A 138 -20.19 3.29 -11.49
N GLU A 139 -19.53 3.61 -12.61
CA GLU A 139 -20.15 4.28 -13.76
C GLU A 139 -21.24 3.42 -14.41
N VAL A 140 -21.01 2.12 -14.57
CA VAL A 140 -22.01 1.16 -15.08
C VAL A 140 -23.25 1.14 -14.17
N ASN A 141 -23.05 1.10 -12.84
CA ASN A 141 -24.17 1.14 -11.89
C ASN A 141 -24.95 2.47 -11.99
N GLN A 142 -24.27 3.60 -12.16
CA GLN A 142 -24.92 4.89 -12.36
C GLN A 142 -25.70 4.95 -13.67
N SER A 143 -25.17 4.37 -14.75
CA SER A 143 -25.86 4.26 -16.04
C SER A 143 -27.12 3.41 -15.92
N ALA A 144 -27.02 2.24 -15.27
CA ALA A 144 -28.17 1.38 -15.01
C ALA A 144 -29.26 2.10 -14.20
N ARG A 145 -28.86 2.81 -13.14
CA ARG A 145 -29.77 3.64 -12.34
C ARG A 145 -30.45 4.73 -13.16
N LYS A 146 -29.72 5.46 -14.02
CA LYS A 146 -30.30 6.51 -14.89
C LYS A 146 -31.32 5.93 -15.87
N ASN A 147 -31.04 4.78 -16.47
CA ASN A 147 -31.97 4.11 -17.38
C ASN A 147 -33.27 3.71 -16.67
N LEU A 148 -33.16 3.11 -15.48
CA LEU A 148 -34.31 2.76 -14.64
C LEU A 148 -35.12 3.99 -14.22
N LEU A 149 -34.46 5.06 -13.75
CA LEU A 149 -35.15 6.29 -13.36
C LEU A 149 -35.91 6.91 -14.53
N ARG A 150 -35.31 6.95 -15.74
CA ARG A 150 -35.99 7.45 -16.93
C ARG A 150 -37.23 6.62 -17.25
N ASP A 151 -37.09 5.29 -17.22
CA ASP A 151 -38.20 4.37 -17.48
C ASP A 151 -39.34 4.54 -16.45
N LEU A 152 -38.98 4.68 -15.18
CA LEU A 152 -39.92 4.95 -14.09
C LEU A 152 -40.67 6.27 -14.32
N THR A 153 -39.97 7.37 -14.62
CA THR A 153 -40.59 8.68 -14.89
C THR A 153 -41.59 8.58 -16.03
N LEU A 154 -41.22 7.95 -17.15
CA LEU A 154 -42.12 7.78 -18.30
C LEU A 154 -43.35 6.95 -17.94
N LYS A 155 -43.21 5.91 -17.11
CA LYS A 155 -44.35 5.12 -16.63
C LYS A 155 -45.24 5.91 -15.67
N GLN A 156 -44.68 6.74 -14.80
CA GLN A 156 -45.45 7.61 -13.91
C GLN A 156 -46.27 8.64 -14.68
N GLU A 157 -45.69 9.23 -15.73
CA GLU A 157 -46.40 10.13 -16.65
C GLU A 157 -47.53 9.39 -17.39
N ALA A 158 -47.26 8.20 -17.92
CA ALA A 158 -48.26 7.37 -18.59
C ALA A 158 -49.42 6.98 -17.64
N ILE A 159 -49.14 6.63 -16.39
CA ILE A 159 -50.17 6.36 -15.37
C ILE A 159 -51.07 7.59 -15.16
N SER A 160 -50.46 8.79 -15.08
CA SER A 160 -51.20 10.04 -14.91
C SER A 160 -52.11 10.35 -16.11
N LEU A 161 -51.60 10.15 -17.32
CA LEU A 161 -52.36 10.35 -18.56
C LEU A 161 -53.49 9.33 -18.71
N ASP A 162 -53.25 8.05 -18.44
CA ASP A 162 -54.28 7.02 -18.53
C ASP A 162 -55.36 7.20 -17.46
N HIS A 163 -55.00 7.63 -16.25
CA HIS A 163 -55.98 8.01 -15.22
C HIS A 163 -56.87 9.18 -15.67
N LYS A 164 -56.30 10.20 -16.32
CA LYS A 164 -57.07 11.30 -16.92
C LYS A 164 -58.01 10.80 -18.02
N SER A 165 -57.53 9.92 -18.90
CA SER A 165 -58.33 9.32 -19.98
C SER A 165 -59.51 8.51 -19.44
N VAL A 166 -59.32 7.75 -18.35
CA VAL A 166 -60.40 7.06 -17.64
C VAL A 166 -61.41 8.05 -17.06
N ALA A 167 -60.95 9.17 -16.46
CA ALA A 167 -61.82 10.17 -15.86
C ALA A 167 -62.70 10.90 -16.89
N ILE A 168 -62.20 11.13 -18.11
CA ILE A 168 -63.00 11.75 -19.21
C ILE A 168 -64.25 10.92 -19.52
N GLY A 169 -64.17 9.59 -19.44
CA GLY A 169 -65.33 8.72 -19.68
C GLY A 169 -66.37 8.75 -18.56
N ALA A 170 -65.97 9.08 -17.33
CA ALA A 170 -66.85 9.14 -16.16
C ALA A 170 -67.57 10.48 -16.04
N ASP A 171 -66.95 11.56 -16.52
CA ASP A 171 -67.54 12.89 -16.52
C ASP A 171 -68.65 12.96 -17.57
N GLY A 172 -69.85 12.51 -17.20
CA GLY A 172 -71.07 12.60 -18.00
C GLY A 172 -71.51 14.04 -18.26
N THR A 173 -70.72 15.03 -17.86
CA THR A 173 -70.90 16.44 -18.19
C THR A 173 -70.62 16.62 -19.67
N LYS A 174 -71.67 16.38 -20.44
CA LYS A 174 -71.78 16.68 -21.86
C LYS A 174 -71.41 18.16 -22.06
N THR A 175 -70.15 18.47 -22.33
CA THR A 175 -69.79 19.66 -23.11
C THR A 175 -70.32 19.39 -24.50
N VAL A 176 -71.65 19.49 -24.66
CA VAL A 176 -72.25 19.62 -25.97
C VAL A 176 -71.77 20.98 -26.44
N ILE A 177 -70.68 20.99 -27.20
CA ILE A 177 -70.31 22.14 -28.01
C ILE A 177 -71.47 22.27 -29.01
N ARG A 178 -72.48 23.05 -28.63
CA ARG A 178 -73.56 23.44 -29.51
C ARG A 178 -72.98 24.49 -30.43
N THR A 179 -72.62 24.10 -31.64
CA THR A 179 -72.37 25.07 -32.70
C THR A 179 -73.68 25.81 -33.01
N PRO A 180 -73.65 27.11 -33.37
CA PRO A 180 -74.85 27.87 -33.69
C PRO A 180 -75.69 27.22 -34.81
N ASP A 181 -75.04 26.48 -35.72
CA ASP A 181 -75.66 25.78 -36.85
C ASP A 181 -76.12 24.35 -36.50
N GLY A 182 -76.40 24.06 -35.23
CA GLY A 182 -77.25 22.95 -34.78
C GLY A 182 -76.70 21.53 -34.91
N ASP A 183 -75.91 21.20 -35.94
CA ASP A 183 -75.58 19.81 -36.29
C ASP A 183 -74.14 19.58 -36.76
N ARG A 184 -73.31 20.62 -36.87
CA ARG A 184 -71.89 20.42 -37.19
C ARG A 184 -71.08 20.31 -35.91
N LEU A 185 -70.91 19.08 -35.44
CA LEU A 185 -69.79 18.74 -34.58
C LEU A 185 -68.52 19.05 -35.38
N ASP A 186 -67.75 20.05 -34.95
CA ASP A 186 -66.42 20.27 -35.50
C ASP A 186 -65.57 19.06 -35.14
N PHE A 187 -65.54 18.09 -36.04
CA PHE A 187 -64.64 16.95 -35.96
C PHE A 187 -63.24 17.49 -36.22
N ARG A 188 -62.58 17.99 -35.18
CA ARG A 188 -61.13 18.21 -35.26
C ARG A 188 -60.51 16.84 -35.47
N GLU A 189 -59.84 16.66 -36.61
CA GLU A 189 -58.90 15.57 -36.75
C GLU A 189 -57.99 15.59 -35.51
N GLY A 190 -57.95 14.47 -34.80
CA GLY A 190 -57.07 14.32 -33.65
C GLY A 190 -55.62 14.58 -34.06
N ALA A 191 -54.74 14.79 -33.08
CA ALA A 191 -53.32 14.86 -33.37
C ALA A 191 -52.90 13.61 -34.18
N PRO A 192 -52.11 13.77 -35.26
CA PRO A 192 -51.68 12.64 -36.05
C PRO A 192 -51.01 11.60 -35.15
N LEU A 193 -51.42 10.34 -35.30
CA LEU A 193 -50.84 9.25 -34.53
C LEU A 193 -49.36 9.13 -34.90
N GLN A 194 -48.49 9.41 -33.94
CA GLN A 194 -47.07 9.06 -34.06
C GLN A 194 -46.93 7.53 -34.02
N ARG A 195 -45.83 7.00 -34.57
CA ARG A 195 -45.51 5.57 -34.44
C ARG A 195 -45.59 5.15 -32.97
N MET A 196 -46.44 4.17 -32.69
CA MET A 196 -46.58 3.55 -31.38
C MET A 196 -45.69 2.31 -31.31
N SER A 197 -45.10 2.06 -30.15
CA SER A 197 -44.44 0.78 -29.88
C SER A 197 -45.49 -0.31 -29.71
N GLU A 198 -45.15 -1.53 -30.13
CA GLU A 198 -45.97 -2.70 -29.82
C GLU A 198 -45.89 -3.05 -28.32
N TYR A 199 -46.92 -3.74 -27.82
CA TYR A 199 -46.97 -4.11 -26.40
C TYR A 199 -45.77 -4.98 -25.98
N SER A 200 -45.32 -5.87 -26.86
CA SER A 200 -44.12 -6.69 -26.67
C SER A 200 -42.85 -5.84 -26.55
N GLU A 201 -42.66 -4.86 -27.43
CA GLU A 201 -41.51 -3.94 -27.41
C GLU A 201 -41.48 -3.12 -26.10
N TRP A 202 -42.64 -2.71 -25.60
CA TRP A 202 -42.74 -1.97 -24.33
C TRP A 202 -42.32 -2.79 -23.11
N ILE A 203 -42.77 -4.05 -23.04
CA ILE A 203 -42.32 -4.99 -21.99
C ILE A 203 -40.83 -5.22 -22.14
N GLU A 204 -40.36 -5.50 -23.35
CA GLU A 204 -38.96 -5.80 -23.63
C GLU A 204 -38.04 -4.65 -23.24
N ASN A 205 -38.39 -3.40 -23.53
CA ASN A 205 -37.63 -2.23 -23.10
C ASN A 205 -37.43 -2.21 -21.58
N THR A 206 -38.50 -2.43 -20.82
CA THR A 206 -38.46 -2.46 -19.36
C THR A 206 -37.63 -3.65 -18.85
N GLY A 207 -37.88 -4.83 -19.41
CA GLY A 207 -37.13 -6.05 -19.12
C GLY A 207 -35.64 -5.90 -19.41
N ASN A 208 -35.26 -5.23 -20.50
CA ASN A 208 -33.88 -4.97 -20.85
C ASN A 208 -33.19 -4.02 -19.86
N ASN A 209 -33.87 -2.98 -19.38
CA ASN A 209 -33.36 -2.08 -18.34
C ASN A 209 -33.14 -2.82 -17.01
N LEU A 210 -34.12 -3.62 -16.58
CA LEU A 210 -34.03 -4.45 -15.37
C LEU A 210 -32.90 -5.49 -15.48
N ASN A 211 -32.80 -6.19 -16.62
CA ASN A 211 -31.74 -7.16 -16.87
C ASN A 211 -30.34 -6.53 -16.93
N TYR A 212 -30.23 -5.32 -17.46
CA TYR A 212 -28.97 -4.58 -17.45
C TYR A 212 -28.55 -4.21 -16.02
N ALA A 213 -29.48 -3.70 -15.21
CA ALA A 213 -29.26 -3.39 -13.80
C ALA A 213 -28.88 -4.62 -12.97
N ALA A 214 -29.61 -5.73 -13.11
CA ALA A 214 -29.31 -6.98 -12.42
C ALA A 214 -27.91 -7.51 -12.77
N ARG A 215 -27.52 -7.45 -14.05
CA ARG A 215 -26.15 -7.81 -14.48
C ARG A 215 -25.10 -6.89 -13.88
N ALA A 216 -25.34 -5.59 -13.82
CA ALA A 216 -24.45 -4.63 -13.18
C ALA A 216 -24.24 -4.94 -11.70
N ARG A 217 -25.30 -5.32 -10.96
CA ARG A 217 -25.19 -5.73 -9.56
C ARG A 217 -24.36 -6.99 -9.37
N VAL A 218 -24.67 -8.04 -10.13
CA VAL A 218 -23.91 -9.30 -10.09
C VAL A 218 -22.44 -9.05 -10.38
N HIS A 219 -22.12 -8.18 -11.34
CA HIS A 219 -20.74 -7.84 -11.65
C HIS A 219 -20.06 -7.04 -10.54
N SER A 220 -20.77 -6.05 -9.96
CA SER A 220 -20.32 -5.27 -8.80
C SER A 220 -19.96 -6.16 -7.62
N ARG A 221 -20.82 -7.13 -7.30
CA ARG A 221 -20.59 -8.08 -6.20
C ARG A 221 -19.33 -8.91 -6.40
N LYS A 222 -19.13 -9.42 -7.62
CA LYS A 222 -17.94 -10.19 -7.99
C LYS A 222 -16.66 -9.34 -7.85
N ILE A 223 -16.70 -8.09 -8.32
CA ILE A 223 -15.58 -7.16 -8.19
C ILE A 223 -15.31 -6.83 -6.72
N GLY A 224 -16.35 -6.52 -5.93
CA GLY A 224 -16.24 -6.23 -4.50
C GLY A 224 -15.66 -7.38 -3.69
N GLN A 225 -16.14 -8.61 -3.93
CA GLN A 225 -15.59 -9.81 -3.28
C GLN A 225 -14.11 -10.04 -3.62
N LYS A 226 -13.76 -9.95 -4.91
CA LYS A 226 -12.36 -10.09 -5.36
C LYS A 226 -11.48 -9.00 -4.75
N LEU A 227 -11.95 -7.76 -4.71
CA LEU A 227 -11.24 -6.65 -4.07
C LEU A 227 -10.99 -6.92 -2.57
N CYS A 228 -12.01 -7.38 -1.84
CA CYS A 228 -11.87 -7.73 -0.42
C CYS A 228 -10.88 -8.87 -0.17
N GLN A 229 -10.82 -9.84 -1.08
CA GLN A 229 -9.83 -10.90 -1.03
C GLN A 229 -8.43 -10.36 -1.30
N SER A 230 -8.23 -9.64 -2.41
CA SER A 230 -6.93 -9.10 -2.79
C SER A 230 -6.35 -8.16 -1.73
N ILE A 231 -7.17 -7.29 -1.10
CA ILE A 231 -6.68 -6.43 0.00
C ILE A 231 -6.08 -7.26 1.14
N ARG A 232 -6.75 -8.35 1.53
CA ARG A 232 -6.24 -9.21 2.62
C ARG A 232 -4.95 -9.91 2.22
N GLU A 233 -4.89 -10.47 1.01
CA GLU A 233 -3.70 -11.15 0.49
C GLU A 233 -2.50 -10.20 0.39
N MET A 234 -2.70 -8.99 -0.15
CA MET A 234 -1.67 -7.96 -0.27
C MET A 234 -1.19 -7.47 1.11
N ALA A 235 -2.11 -7.21 2.05
CA ALA A 235 -1.75 -6.80 3.40
C ALA A 235 -0.90 -7.86 4.13
N HIS A 236 -1.29 -9.14 4.00
CA HIS A 236 -0.55 -10.27 4.56
C HIS A 236 0.85 -10.39 3.93
N GLN A 237 0.96 -10.28 2.60
CA GLN A 237 2.26 -10.35 1.90
C GLN A 237 3.20 -9.23 2.36
N LEU A 238 2.72 -7.98 2.39
CA LEU A 238 3.51 -6.84 2.86
C LEU A 238 3.97 -7.03 4.31
N ARG A 239 3.08 -7.51 5.20
CA ARG A 239 3.47 -7.76 6.60
C ARG A 239 4.48 -8.90 6.71
N THR A 240 4.31 -9.98 5.96
CA THR A 240 5.23 -11.12 5.95
C THR A 240 6.64 -10.68 5.56
N GLU A 241 6.76 -9.89 4.51
CA GLU A 241 8.03 -9.34 4.06
C GLU A 241 8.64 -8.39 5.10
N ALA A 242 7.82 -7.55 5.72
CA ALA A 242 8.26 -6.69 6.81
C ALA A 242 8.82 -7.47 8.01
N ILE A 243 8.22 -8.61 8.35
CA ILE A 243 8.73 -9.51 9.39
C ILE A 243 10.07 -10.13 8.98
N ALA A 244 10.25 -10.48 7.71
CA ALA A 244 11.52 -11.01 7.21
C ALA A 244 12.65 -9.98 7.34
N VAL A 245 12.39 -8.72 6.97
CA VAL A 245 13.33 -7.60 7.17
C VAL A 245 13.64 -7.41 8.66
N GLU A 246 12.62 -7.42 9.53
CA GLU A 246 12.78 -7.27 10.98
C GLU A 246 13.66 -8.39 11.57
N ALA A 247 13.48 -9.64 11.11
CA ALA A 247 14.28 -10.78 11.53
C ALA A 247 15.74 -10.64 11.10
N LEU A 248 16.00 -10.24 9.85
CA LEU A 248 17.36 -10.03 9.35
C LEU A 248 18.06 -8.85 10.05
N LEU A 249 17.33 -7.78 10.37
CA LEU A 249 17.87 -6.68 11.17
C LEU A 249 18.26 -7.14 12.57
N LYS A 250 17.44 -7.99 13.20
CA LYS A 250 17.76 -8.58 14.50
C LYS A 250 19.03 -9.44 14.44
N ASP A 251 19.19 -10.26 13.39
CA ASP A 251 20.39 -11.04 13.16
C ASP A 251 21.62 -10.16 12.91
N SER A 252 21.48 -9.10 12.12
CA SER A 252 22.56 -8.14 11.86
C SER A 252 23.04 -7.47 13.14
N VAL A 253 22.12 -7.03 14.02
CA VAL A 253 22.46 -6.45 15.32
C VAL A 253 23.23 -7.44 16.20
N ARG A 254 22.78 -8.71 16.24
CA ARG A 254 23.51 -9.76 16.98
C ARG A 254 24.94 -9.93 16.43
N ASN A 255 25.09 -10.03 15.12
CA ASN A 255 26.40 -10.24 14.48
C ASN A 255 27.36 -9.06 14.76
N TRP A 256 26.85 -7.83 14.72
CA TRP A 256 27.63 -6.65 15.12
C TRP A 256 28.03 -6.70 16.59
N GLN A 257 27.13 -7.12 17.48
CA GLN A 257 27.44 -7.23 18.91
C GLN A 257 28.51 -8.29 19.18
N GLU A 258 28.41 -9.47 18.55
CA GLU A 258 29.42 -10.53 18.67
C GLU A 258 30.78 -10.07 18.13
N TRP A 259 30.80 -9.35 16.99
CA TRP A 259 32.03 -8.79 16.44
C TRP A 259 32.64 -7.73 17.35
N LYS A 260 31.79 -6.86 17.94
CA LYS A 260 32.20 -5.86 18.92
C LYS A 260 32.88 -6.51 20.13
N ASP A 261 32.27 -7.54 20.71
CA ASP A 261 32.81 -8.24 21.87
C ASP A 261 34.16 -8.89 21.55
N ASN A 262 34.29 -9.50 20.37
CA ASN A 262 35.55 -10.06 19.88
C ASN A 262 36.63 -8.98 19.67
N LEU A 263 36.30 -7.85 19.05
CA LEU A 263 37.22 -6.73 18.86
C LEU A 263 37.67 -6.16 20.20
N HIS A 264 36.75 -6.01 21.16
CA HIS A 264 37.06 -5.52 22.49
C HIS A 264 38.03 -6.46 23.23
N SER A 265 37.81 -7.77 23.11
CA SER A 265 38.74 -8.80 23.64
C SER A 265 40.14 -8.68 23.02
N GLN A 266 40.23 -8.48 21.70
CA GLN A 266 41.51 -8.32 21.00
C GLN A 266 42.24 -7.03 21.39
N VAL A 267 41.51 -5.90 21.52
CA VAL A 267 42.07 -4.63 22.00
C VAL A 267 42.62 -4.80 23.42
N ASN A 268 41.84 -5.37 24.33
CA ASN A 268 42.28 -5.65 25.70
C ASN A 268 43.49 -6.59 25.75
N GLY A 269 43.58 -7.56 24.84
CA GLY A 269 44.76 -8.40 24.67
C GLY A 269 46.00 -7.60 24.27
N LYS A 270 45.87 -6.70 23.29
CA LYS A 270 46.97 -5.81 22.87
C LYS A 270 47.38 -4.84 23.95
N ASP A 271 46.45 -4.29 24.72
CA ASP A 271 46.78 -3.40 25.85
C ASP A 271 47.63 -4.11 26.92
N LYS A 272 47.36 -5.41 27.18
CA LYS A 272 48.19 -6.24 28.08
C LYS A 272 49.59 -6.50 27.51
N GLU A 273 49.67 -6.84 26.21
CA GLU A 273 50.96 -7.04 25.52
C GLU A 273 51.80 -5.76 25.52
N ILE A 274 51.16 -4.62 25.28
CA ILE A 274 51.73 -3.27 25.36
C ILE A 274 52.32 -3.02 26.75
N LYS A 275 51.54 -3.25 27.81
CA LYS A 275 51.99 -3.07 29.19
C LYS A 275 53.19 -3.95 29.54
N ASN A 276 53.20 -5.19 29.06
CA ASN A 276 54.33 -6.10 29.26
C ASN A 276 55.59 -5.62 28.51
N ALA A 277 55.43 -5.11 27.28
CA ALA A 277 56.53 -4.56 26.51
C ALA A 277 57.09 -3.27 27.16
N ASP A 278 56.23 -2.40 27.69
CA ASP A 278 56.64 -1.22 28.44
C ASP A 278 57.45 -1.61 29.69
N GLY A 279 56.98 -2.59 30.46
CA GLY A 279 57.72 -3.13 31.62
C GLY A 279 59.08 -3.72 31.24
N ALA A 280 59.18 -4.45 30.13
CA ALA A 280 60.46 -4.98 29.64
C ALA A 280 61.42 -3.86 29.20
N ILE A 281 60.92 -2.81 28.55
CA ILE A 281 61.72 -1.63 28.17
C ILE A 281 62.27 -0.95 29.43
N GLU A 282 61.45 -0.79 30.46
CA GLU A 282 61.86 -0.20 31.74
C GLU A 282 62.92 -1.04 32.45
N GLU A 283 62.72 -2.37 32.53
CA GLU A 283 63.66 -3.30 33.15
C GLU A 283 65.02 -3.31 32.43
N ILE A 284 65.03 -3.38 31.10
CA ILE A 284 66.27 -3.35 30.30
C ILE A 284 66.97 -1.99 30.46
N SER A 285 66.22 -0.89 30.42
CA SER A 285 66.75 0.47 30.61
C SER A 285 67.33 0.67 32.01
N PHE A 286 66.70 0.08 33.03
CA PHE A 286 67.21 0.08 34.39
C PHE A 286 68.49 -0.76 34.52
N SER A 287 68.52 -1.94 33.92
CA SER A 287 69.69 -2.83 33.88
C SER A 287 70.90 -2.16 33.20
N LEU A 288 70.68 -1.41 32.11
CA LEU A 288 71.71 -0.60 31.45
C LEU A 288 72.25 0.50 32.37
N ARG A 289 71.36 1.23 33.05
CA ARG A 289 71.75 2.26 34.03
C ARG A 289 72.60 1.69 35.18
N GLN A 290 72.18 0.56 35.74
CA GLN A 290 72.92 -0.09 36.82
C GLN A 290 74.32 -0.55 36.41
N LYS A 291 74.48 -1.04 35.18
CA LYS A 291 75.78 -1.51 34.67
C LYS A 291 76.72 -0.37 34.23
N SER A 292 76.20 0.86 34.11
CA SER A 292 76.99 2.03 33.67
C SER A 292 78.11 2.35 34.64
N GLY A 293 77.85 2.27 35.95
CA GLY A 293 78.85 2.47 37.00
C GLY A 293 80.02 1.48 36.91
N PRO A 294 79.78 0.15 36.96
CA PRO A 294 80.83 -0.86 36.78
C PRO A 294 81.65 -0.69 35.50
N LEU A 295 81.00 -0.40 34.36
CA LEU A 295 81.71 -0.16 33.11
C LEU A 295 82.61 1.08 33.19
N GLN A 296 82.14 2.16 33.79
CA GLN A 296 82.93 3.37 33.99
C GLN A 296 84.13 3.11 34.90
N VAL A 297 83.94 2.36 36.00
CA VAL A 297 85.04 1.98 36.90
C VAL A 297 86.10 1.16 36.15
N ALA A 298 85.68 0.17 35.37
CA ALA A 298 86.60 -0.65 34.58
C ALA A 298 87.34 0.18 33.51
N LEU A 299 86.65 1.12 32.84
CA LEU A 299 87.27 2.04 31.87
C LEU A 299 88.27 2.99 32.53
N SER A 300 87.92 3.58 33.67
CA SER A 300 88.80 4.46 34.44
C SER A 300 90.03 3.69 34.94
N ARG A 301 89.86 2.48 35.47
CA ARG A 301 90.98 1.60 35.86
C ARG A 301 91.89 1.31 34.67
N GLN A 302 91.33 1.04 33.50
CA GLN A 302 92.10 0.73 32.29
C GLN A 302 92.90 1.94 31.81
N ASN A 303 92.30 3.13 31.87
CA ASN A 303 92.99 4.38 31.56
C ASN A 303 94.16 4.63 32.54
N GLN A 304 93.89 4.58 33.85
CA GLN A 304 94.93 4.76 34.87
C GLN A 304 96.10 3.79 34.72
N ARG A 305 95.81 2.52 34.41
CA ARG A 305 96.84 1.52 34.12
C ARG A 305 97.65 1.84 32.87
N GLY A 306 97.02 2.42 31.85
CA GLY A 306 97.68 2.88 30.62
C GLY A 306 98.65 4.04 30.81
N LEU A 307 98.61 4.74 31.95
CA LEU A 307 99.50 5.86 32.28
C LEU A 307 100.80 5.43 32.98
N ARG A 308 101.00 4.12 33.22
CA ARG A 308 102.21 3.63 33.90
C ARG A 308 103.45 3.86 33.01
N PRO A 309 104.55 4.40 33.56
CA PRO A 309 105.73 4.75 32.75
C PRO A 309 106.60 3.53 32.44
N GLY A 310 107.14 3.48 31.21
CA GLY A 310 108.19 2.54 30.82
C GLY A 310 107.84 1.06 31.04
N ILE A 311 108.72 0.33 31.72
CA ILE A 311 108.57 -1.11 31.98
C ILE A 311 107.41 -1.45 32.94
N GLU A 312 106.92 -0.46 33.72
CA GLU A 312 105.81 -0.65 34.65
C GLU A 312 104.45 -0.78 33.93
N LEU A 313 104.38 -0.46 32.63
CA LEU A 313 103.24 -0.77 31.75
C LEU A 313 103.25 -2.27 31.38
N CYS A 314 103.09 -3.12 32.39
CA CYS A 314 103.14 -4.56 32.27
C CYS A 314 101.75 -5.15 31.99
N ASN A 315 101.69 -6.12 31.07
CA ASN A 315 100.50 -6.95 30.84
C ASN A 315 100.41 -8.10 31.86
N ASP A 316 100.22 -7.73 33.14
CA ASP A 316 100.17 -8.67 34.26
C ASP A 316 98.79 -9.34 34.44
N LYS A 317 98.62 -10.20 35.45
CA LYS A 317 97.34 -10.88 35.75
C LYS A 317 96.19 -9.90 36.00
N ALA A 318 96.45 -8.78 36.67
CA ALA A 318 95.43 -7.76 36.90
C ALA A 318 95.02 -7.06 35.60
N GLN A 319 95.92 -6.95 34.61
CA GLN A 319 95.63 -6.34 33.32
C GLN A 319 94.72 -7.25 32.51
N HIS A 320 94.99 -8.55 32.52
CA HIS A 320 94.14 -9.57 31.90
C HIS A 320 92.75 -9.61 32.53
N ALA A 321 92.66 -9.58 33.87
CA ALA A 321 91.37 -9.58 34.58
C ALA A 321 90.54 -8.33 34.25
N LEU A 322 91.16 -7.15 34.25
CA LEU A 322 90.51 -5.89 33.89
C LEU A 322 90.06 -5.86 32.43
N HIS A 323 90.88 -6.41 31.53
CA HIS A 323 90.51 -6.56 30.13
C HIS A 323 89.30 -7.49 29.95
N GLN A 324 89.27 -8.64 30.63
CA GLN A 324 88.13 -9.55 30.61
C GLN A 324 86.87 -8.90 31.19
N GLU A 325 86.97 -8.20 32.32
CA GLU A 325 85.88 -7.41 32.91
C GLU A 325 85.31 -6.41 31.89
N LEU A 326 86.19 -5.65 31.22
CA LEU A 326 85.80 -4.72 30.18
C LEU A 326 85.11 -5.38 28.99
N MET A 327 85.64 -6.50 28.50
CA MET A 327 85.04 -7.23 27.37
C MET A 327 83.65 -7.76 27.74
N MET A 328 83.50 -8.33 28.93
CA MET A 328 82.22 -8.84 29.42
C MET A 328 81.19 -7.72 29.61
N LEU A 329 81.59 -6.60 30.24
CA LEU A 329 80.69 -5.46 30.44
C LEU A 329 80.29 -4.84 29.11
N LYS A 330 81.23 -4.59 28.19
CA LYS A 330 80.93 -4.08 26.84
C LYS A 330 80.00 -5.01 26.06
N GLY A 331 80.26 -6.32 26.10
CA GLY A 331 79.40 -7.31 25.45
C GLY A 331 77.98 -7.35 26.04
N THR A 332 77.86 -7.24 27.36
CA THR A 332 76.56 -7.15 28.05
C THR A 332 75.81 -5.88 27.67
N PHE A 333 76.49 -4.74 27.62
CA PHE A 333 75.92 -3.47 27.16
C PHE A 333 75.35 -3.59 25.76
N LEU A 334 76.16 -4.05 24.80
CA LEU A 334 75.73 -4.21 23.42
C LEU A 334 74.53 -5.15 23.29
N SER A 335 74.52 -6.25 24.07
CA SER A 335 73.39 -7.18 24.10
C SER A 335 72.12 -6.52 24.64
N LEU A 336 72.19 -5.80 25.76
CA LEU A 336 71.04 -5.12 26.36
C LEU A 336 70.54 -3.96 25.50
N GLU A 337 71.43 -3.18 24.86
CA GLU A 337 71.06 -2.14 23.91
C GLU A 337 70.30 -2.72 22.71
N ASN A 338 70.79 -3.81 22.13
CA ASN A 338 70.09 -4.51 21.05
C ASN A 338 68.73 -5.08 21.49
N GLN A 339 68.62 -5.62 22.70
CA GLN A 339 67.32 -6.08 23.22
C GLN A 339 66.36 -4.92 23.50
N LEU A 340 66.88 -3.77 23.96
CA LEU A 340 66.09 -2.56 24.15
C LEU A 340 65.51 -2.07 22.83
N ASP A 341 66.32 -2.04 21.76
CA ASP A 341 65.87 -1.62 20.44
C ASP A 341 64.79 -2.57 19.89
N LYS A 342 64.98 -3.89 20.05
CA LYS A 342 63.96 -4.89 19.69
C LYS A 342 62.67 -4.74 20.49
N ALA A 343 62.76 -4.47 21.79
CA ALA A 343 61.60 -4.26 22.66
C ALA A 343 60.82 -3.01 22.25
N LYS A 344 61.53 -1.91 21.94
CA LYS A 344 60.93 -0.66 21.42
C LYS A 344 60.23 -0.86 20.07
N GLU A 345 60.86 -1.57 19.14
CA GLU A 345 60.25 -1.87 17.84
C GLU A 345 59.02 -2.77 17.99
N SER A 346 59.10 -3.79 18.84
CA SER A 346 57.95 -4.64 19.18
C SER A 346 56.80 -3.82 19.77
N ARG A 347 57.09 -2.93 20.72
CA ARG A 347 56.10 -2.03 21.34
C ARG A 347 55.41 -1.14 20.32
N LYS A 348 56.16 -0.57 19.38
CA LYS A 348 55.63 0.24 18.27
C LYS A 348 54.73 -0.57 17.33
N LYS A 349 55.11 -1.82 17.03
CA LYS A 349 54.29 -2.72 16.22
C LYS A 349 52.96 -3.04 16.92
N LEU A 350 53.00 -3.34 18.21
CA LEU A 350 51.81 -3.59 19.03
C LEU A 350 50.87 -2.38 19.05
N ASP A 351 51.41 -1.17 19.16
CA ASP A 351 50.66 0.08 19.10
C ASP A 351 49.89 0.22 17.79
N ASN A 352 50.59 0.03 16.66
CA ASN A 352 49.99 0.08 15.33
C ASN A 352 48.88 -0.96 15.14
N ASP A 353 49.06 -2.17 15.69
CA ASP A 353 48.07 -3.23 15.60
C ASP A 353 46.85 -2.96 16.49
N ARG A 354 47.06 -2.40 17.69
CA ARG A 354 46.00 -1.92 18.58
C ARG A 354 45.18 -0.82 17.91
N ASP A 355 45.83 0.13 17.25
CA ASP A 355 45.14 1.21 16.53
C ASP A 355 44.32 0.71 15.34
N LYS A 356 44.80 -0.31 14.63
CA LYS A 356 44.00 -0.98 13.58
C LYS A 356 42.76 -1.63 14.15
N LEU A 357 42.87 -2.28 15.32
CA LEU A 357 41.72 -2.89 16.00
C LEU A 357 40.75 -1.83 16.51
N GLN A 358 41.25 -0.73 17.06
CA GLN A 358 40.41 0.39 17.49
C GLN A 358 39.60 0.96 16.32
N ARG A 359 40.22 1.20 15.16
CA ARG A 359 39.49 1.67 13.97
C ARG A 359 38.39 0.70 13.52
N LYS A 360 38.64 -0.62 13.64
CA LYS A 360 37.60 -1.63 13.37
C LYS A 360 36.47 -1.58 14.39
N LEU A 361 36.79 -1.35 15.66
CA LEU A 361 35.80 -1.19 16.73
C LEU A 361 34.92 0.04 16.49
N ASP A 362 35.51 1.17 16.09
CA ASP A 362 34.76 2.39 15.75
C ASP A 362 33.81 2.16 14.56
N ILE A 363 34.25 1.42 13.54
CA ILE A 363 33.41 0.99 12.41
C ILE A 363 32.27 0.09 12.88
N CYS A 364 32.56 -0.87 13.76
CA CYS A 364 31.56 -1.77 14.33
C CYS A 364 30.50 -0.97 15.10
N ASP A 365 30.93 -0.03 15.95
CA ASP A 365 30.04 0.80 16.75
C ASP A 365 29.14 1.69 15.89
N HIS A 366 29.70 2.30 14.85
CA HIS A 366 28.95 3.08 13.87
C HIS A 366 27.86 2.23 13.19
N ASN A 367 28.23 1.07 12.66
CA ASN A 367 27.29 0.20 11.95
C ASN A 367 26.25 -0.43 12.88
N LEU A 368 26.64 -0.79 14.11
CA LEU A 368 25.73 -1.28 15.14
C LEU A 368 24.70 -0.22 15.52
N THR A 369 25.13 1.04 15.70
CA THR A 369 24.24 2.17 16.00
C THR A 369 23.21 2.36 14.89
N ILE A 370 23.65 2.29 13.62
CA ILE A 370 22.75 2.37 12.47
C ILE A 370 21.68 1.27 12.51
N ASP A 371 22.09 0.00 12.63
CA ASP A 371 21.16 -1.13 12.53
C ASP A 371 20.27 -1.26 13.79
N ASN A 372 20.82 -0.96 14.98
CA ASN A 372 20.13 -1.15 16.25
C ASN A 372 19.27 0.04 16.67
N GLU A 373 19.71 1.27 16.44
CA GLU A 373 18.99 2.45 16.91
C GLU A 373 18.19 3.09 15.78
N ILE A 374 18.89 3.48 14.71
CA ILE A 374 18.28 4.29 13.64
C ILE A 374 17.27 3.47 12.84
N LEU A 375 17.67 2.28 12.35
CA LEU A 375 16.78 1.44 11.55
C LEU A 375 15.60 0.91 12.35
N ARG A 376 15.83 0.48 13.60
CA ARG A 376 14.73 0.03 14.46
C ARG A 376 13.72 1.14 14.69
N GLN A 377 14.18 2.37 14.96
CA GLN A 377 13.31 3.51 15.14
C GLN A 377 12.47 3.79 13.88
N ILE A 378 13.09 3.77 12.69
CA ILE A 378 12.35 3.92 11.43
C ILE A 378 11.29 2.81 11.27
N ARG A 379 11.67 1.55 11.51
CA ARG A 379 10.77 0.39 11.37
C ARG A 379 9.61 0.39 12.36
N THR A 380 9.69 1.07 13.51
CA THR A 380 8.52 1.25 14.39
C THR A 380 7.36 1.99 13.73
N SER A 381 7.63 2.78 12.69
CA SER A 381 6.59 3.47 11.91
C SER A 381 5.93 2.61 10.84
N TYR A 382 6.42 1.37 10.62
CA TYR A 382 5.86 0.47 9.64
C TYR A 382 4.48 -0.03 10.09
N PRO A 383 3.43 0.07 9.25
CA PRO A 383 2.08 -0.27 9.65
C PRO A 383 1.88 -1.77 9.86
N HIS A 384 1.02 -2.11 10.83
CA HIS A 384 0.58 -3.47 11.06
C HIS A 384 -0.34 -3.97 9.94
N GLU A 385 -0.51 -5.29 9.83
CA GLU A 385 -1.36 -5.92 8.81
C GLU A 385 -2.80 -5.39 8.81
N ILE A 386 -3.36 -5.12 10.00
CA ILE A 386 -4.70 -4.55 10.13
C ILE A 386 -4.78 -3.13 9.54
N GLN A 387 -3.70 -2.34 9.65
CA GLN A 387 -3.60 -1.02 9.01
C GLN A 387 -3.42 -1.17 7.50
N LEU A 388 -2.53 -2.05 7.05
CA LEU A 388 -2.31 -2.34 5.62
C LEU A 388 -3.58 -2.81 4.90
N SER A 389 -4.50 -3.48 5.61
CA SER A 389 -5.81 -3.90 5.08
C SER A 389 -6.88 -2.81 5.14
N GLY A 390 -6.51 -1.58 5.53
CA GLY A 390 -7.38 -0.41 5.56
C GLY A 390 -8.32 -0.36 6.77
N PHE A 391 -8.03 -1.11 7.83
CA PHE A 391 -8.70 -0.97 9.12
C PHE A 391 -7.83 -0.12 10.06
N LEU A 392 -8.42 0.55 11.06
CA LEU A 392 -7.70 1.31 12.11
C LEU A 392 -7.02 2.66 11.78
N LEU A 393 -7.29 3.31 10.64
CA LEU A 393 -7.12 4.77 10.63
C LEU A 393 -8.31 5.37 11.38
N SER A 394 -8.18 5.48 12.70
CA SER A 394 -8.87 6.53 13.43
C SER A 394 -8.69 7.81 12.63
N GLU A 395 -9.75 8.55 12.41
CA GLU A 395 -9.70 9.95 11.98
C GLU A 395 -8.88 10.74 13.03
N THR A 396 -7.56 10.54 13.06
CA THR A 396 -6.64 11.52 13.62
C THR A 396 -6.67 12.65 12.62
N LYS A 397 -7.70 13.49 12.78
CA LYS A 397 -7.73 14.85 12.29
C LYS A 397 -6.36 15.44 12.55
N GLU A 398 -5.58 15.59 11.50
CA GLU A 398 -4.47 16.54 11.50
C GLU A 398 -5.11 17.93 11.57
N HIS A 399 -5.38 18.38 12.79
CA HIS A 399 -5.46 19.79 13.09
C HIS A 399 -4.02 20.32 13.06
N ARG A 400 -3.58 20.80 11.91
CA ARG A 400 -2.52 21.81 11.80
C ARG A 400 -2.88 22.82 10.73
#